data_AF-A0A6G8Q1C9-F1
#
_entry.id   AF-A0A6G8Q1C9-F1
#
_cell.length_a   1.000
_cell.length_b   1.000
_cell.length_c   1.000
_cell.angle_alpha   90.00
_cell.angle_beta   90.00
_cell.angle_gamma   90.00
#
_symmetry.space_group_name_H-M   'P 1'
#
loop_
_entity.id
_entity.type
_entity.pdbx_description
1 polymer ?
#
loop_
_entity_poly.entity_id
_entity_poly.type
_entity_poly.pdbx_seq_one_letter_code
_entity_poly.pdbx_strand_id
1 'polypeptide(L)'
;MSYPYDGVDLREHPEAYRIGRGEEGVFHAQPYKGELLPLWSFKTVEAARESADAIHEKFRGYAAEGDFVGMDVARKYLQMGYTRSRRYAMHKGGNKSKPLDEPDPEKSRAAEIFYEKWRAAAEDDEYLRLKGEFQRRRR
;
A
#
# COMPACT_ATOMS: atom_id res chain seq x y z
N MET A 1 14.62 16.43 -6.95
CA MET A 1 14.14 16.81 -5.60
C MET A 1 14.07 15.55 -4.77
N SER A 2 14.65 15.57 -3.58
CA SER A 2 14.58 14.47 -2.59
C SER A 2 13.20 14.48 -1.93
N TYR A 3 12.60 13.32 -1.66
CA TYR A 3 11.39 13.24 -0.85
C TYR A 3 11.73 13.64 0.62
N PRO A 4 10.80 14.24 1.38
CA PRO A 4 11.11 14.81 2.72
C PRO A 4 11.74 13.90 3.77
N TYR A 5 11.73 12.58 3.57
CA TYR A 5 12.33 11.60 4.47
C TYR A 5 13.21 10.59 3.71
N ASP A 6 13.71 10.96 2.54
CA ASP A 6 14.71 10.16 1.85
C ASP A 6 15.97 10.03 2.71
N GLY A 7 16.46 8.81 2.86
CA GLY A 7 17.63 8.50 3.69
C GLY A 7 17.37 8.46 5.20
N VAL A 8 16.11 8.64 5.64
CA VAL A 8 15.70 8.51 7.04
C VAL A 8 15.17 7.09 7.28
N ASP A 9 15.63 6.46 8.35
CA ASP A 9 14.97 5.26 8.89
C ASP A 9 13.71 5.70 9.62
N LEU A 10 12.54 5.44 9.02
CA LEU A 10 11.25 5.84 9.57
C LEU A 10 10.74 4.93 10.70
N ARG A 11 11.37 3.77 10.92
CA ARG A 11 11.08 2.93 12.07
C ARG A 11 11.71 3.54 13.33
N GLU A 12 12.96 4.00 13.19
CA GLU A 12 13.67 4.70 14.26
C GLU A 12 13.22 6.15 14.44
N HIS A 13 12.83 6.81 13.34
CA HIS A 13 12.39 8.22 13.32
C HIS A 13 10.96 8.38 12.74
N PRO A 14 9.92 7.82 13.39
CA PRO A 14 8.55 7.86 12.89
C PRO A 14 8.00 9.29 12.77
N GLU A 15 8.50 10.24 13.54
CA GLU A 15 8.12 11.66 13.49
C GLU A 15 8.48 12.35 12.17
N ALA A 16 9.46 11.83 11.42
CA ALA A 16 9.80 12.32 10.09
C ALA A 16 8.75 11.96 9.04
N TYR A 17 7.99 10.88 9.27
CA TYR A 17 6.99 10.39 8.32
C TYR A 17 5.89 11.42 8.05
N ARG A 18 5.51 11.59 6.79
CA ARG A 18 4.40 12.47 6.38
C ARG A 18 3.30 11.63 5.74
N ILE A 19 2.10 11.67 6.31
CA ILE A 19 0.92 10.99 5.75
C ILE A 19 0.55 11.69 4.43
N GLY A 20 1.01 11.13 3.32
CA GLY A 20 0.61 11.56 1.97
C GLY A 20 -0.79 11.10 1.57
N ARG A 21 -1.32 11.65 0.46
CA ARG A 21 -2.61 11.24 -0.11
C ARG A 21 -2.45 9.98 -0.95
N GLY A 22 -3.39 9.04 -0.81
CA GLY A 22 -3.33 7.78 -1.56
C GLY A 22 -2.00 7.05 -1.33
N GLU A 23 -1.23 6.86 -2.41
CA GLU A 23 0.04 6.12 -2.46
C GLU A 23 1.28 7.03 -2.40
N GLU A 24 1.12 8.32 -2.08
CA GLU A 24 2.25 9.25 -2.00
C GLU A 24 3.27 8.82 -0.95
N GLY A 25 4.54 8.80 -1.36
CA GLY A 25 5.68 8.57 -0.47
C GLY A 25 6.01 7.11 -0.16
N VAL A 26 5.26 6.13 -0.69
CA VAL A 26 5.47 4.69 -0.38
C VAL A 26 6.83 4.17 -0.81
N PHE A 27 7.38 4.71 -1.90
CA PHE A 27 8.69 4.31 -2.44
C PHE A 27 9.88 5.04 -1.79
N HIS A 28 9.61 5.86 -0.79
CA HIS A 28 10.61 6.62 -0.04
C HIS A 28 10.67 6.18 1.43
N ALA A 29 9.66 5.44 1.90
CA ALA A 29 9.51 5.08 3.30
C ALA A 29 10.37 3.86 3.67
N GLN A 30 11.64 4.08 4.00
CA GLN A 30 12.51 3.02 4.50
C GLN A 30 12.34 2.84 6.01
N PRO A 31 12.49 1.61 6.55
CA PRO A 31 12.83 0.35 5.85
C PRO A 31 11.62 -0.35 5.20
N TYR A 32 10.40 0.13 5.47
CA TYR A 32 9.14 -0.52 5.05
C TYR A 32 9.05 -0.80 3.56
N LYS A 33 9.53 0.10 2.70
CA LYS A 33 9.65 -0.15 1.25
C LYS A 33 10.43 -1.43 0.98
N GLY A 34 11.60 -1.58 1.61
CA GLY A 34 12.47 -2.75 1.41
C GLY A 34 11.79 -4.06 1.83
N GLU A 35 10.90 -3.99 2.81
CA GLU A 35 10.15 -5.14 3.32
C GLU A 35 8.90 -5.46 2.49
N LEU A 36 8.23 -4.44 1.95
CA LEU A 36 6.93 -4.58 1.28
C LEU A 36 7.03 -4.68 -0.24
N LEU A 37 7.98 -3.98 -0.87
CA LEU A 37 8.11 -3.96 -2.33
C LEU A 37 8.42 -5.35 -2.91
N PRO A 38 9.29 -6.19 -2.32
CA PRO A 38 9.55 -7.54 -2.83
C PRO A 38 8.32 -8.46 -2.81
N LEU A 39 7.36 -8.19 -1.91
CA LEU A 39 6.10 -8.94 -1.80
C LEU A 39 5.06 -8.48 -2.83
N TRP A 40 5.27 -7.34 -3.50
CA TRP A 40 4.25 -6.67 -4.28
C TRP A 40 4.18 -7.17 -5.74
N SER A 41 3.15 -7.93 -6.10
CA SER A 41 2.96 -8.49 -7.44
C SER A 41 1.48 -8.69 -7.77
N PHE A 42 1.12 -8.57 -9.05
CA PHE A 42 -0.23 -8.82 -9.57
C PHE A 42 -0.19 -9.38 -11.01
N LYS A 43 0.92 -10.05 -11.35
CA LYS A 43 1.13 -10.60 -12.70
C LYS A 43 0.09 -11.65 -13.05
N THR A 44 -0.36 -12.42 -12.08
CA THR A 44 -1.46 -13.40 -12.17
C THR A 44 -2.41 -13.21 -10.99
N VAL A 45 -3.58 -13.84 -11.03
CA VAL A 45 -4.52 -13.85 -9.87
C VAL A 45 -3.86 -14.46 -8.63
N GLU A 46 -3.10 -15.54 -8.79
CA GLU A 46 -2.41 -16.19 -7.67
C GLU A 46 -1.34 -15.28 -7.07
N ALA A 47 -0.52 -14.65 -7.91
CA ALA A 47 0.48 -13.70 -7.45
C ALA A 47 -0.16 -12.49 -6.73
N ALA A 48 -1.34 -12.04 -7.18
CA ALA A 48 -2.08 -10.97 -6.50
C ALA A 48 -2.59 -11.42 -5.12
N ARG A 49 -3.06 -12.66 -4.99
CA ARG A 49 -3.48 -13.26 -3.71
C ARG A 49 -2.32 -13.34 -2.74
N GLU A 50 -1.24 -14.02 -3.13
CA GLU A 50 -0.02 -14.15 -2.32
C GLU A 50 0.52 -12.78 -1.90
N SER A 51 0.56 -11.83 -2.83
CA SER A 51 1.02 -10.48 -2.57
C SER A 51 0.14 -9.73 -1.55
N ALA A 52 -1.17 -9.72 -1.77
CA ALA A 52 -2.11 -9.02 -0.90
C ALA A 52 -2.15 -9.65 0.50
N ASP A 53 -2.11 -10.98 0.59
CA ASP A 53 -2.05 -11.70 1.86
C ASP A 53 -0.75 -11.41 2.62
N ALA A 54 0.42 -11.48 1.96
CA ALA A 54 1.71 -11.22 2.59
C ALA A 54 1.86 -9.76 3.07
N ILE A 55 1.38 -8.79 2.30
CA ILE A 55 1.39 -7.37 2.70
C ILE A 55 0.42 -7.13 3.86
N HIS A 56 -0.75 -7.77 3.83
CA HIS A 56 -1.71 -7.67 4.94
C HIS A 56 -1.19 -8.35 6.21
N GLU A 57 -0.40 -9.42 6.08
CA GLU A 57 0.31 -10.02 7.21
C GLU A 57 1.35 -9.06 7.80
N LYS A 58 2.16 -8.40 6.96
CA LYS A 58 3.07 -7.32 7.41
C LYS A 58 2.31 -6.21 8.14
N PHE A 59 1.17 -5.76 7.59
CA PHE A 59 0.30 -4.79 8.25
C PHE A 59 -0.09 -5.23 9.67
N ARG A 60 -0.52 -6.48 9.85
CA ARG A 60 -0.86 -7.02 11.18
C ARG A 60 0.35 -7.13 12.11
N GLY A 61 1.53 -7.45 11.58
CA GLY A 61 2.79 -7.44 12.33
C GLY A 61 3.10 -6.05 12.88
N TYR A 62 3.07 -5.03 12.01
CA TYR A 62 3.26 -3.63 12.44
C TYR A 62 2.20 -3.19 13.46
N ALA A 63 0.94 -3.62 13.29
CA ALA A 63 -0.12 -3.34 14.26
C ALA A 63 0.17 -3.94 15.64
N ALA A 64 0.64 -5.18 15.70
CA ALA A 64 1.01 -5.83 16.96
C ALA A 64 2.18 -5.13 17.67
N GLU A 65 3.04 -4.44 16.92
CA GLU A 65 4.15 -3.64 17.43
C GLU A 65 3.75 -2.19 17.75
N GLY A 66 2.52 -1.77 17.45
CA GLY A 66 2.08 -0.38 17.56
C GLY A 66 2.73 0.56 16.55
N ASP A 67 3.30 0.01 15.47
CA ASP A 67 4.01 0.75 14.43
C ASP A 67 3.04 1.32 13.38
N PHE A 68 2.56 2.53 13.67
CA PHE A 68 1.69 3.26 12.76
C PHE A 68 2.30 3.48 11.35
N VAL A 69 3.60 3.77 11.26
CA VAL A 69 4.22 4.11 9.97
C VAL A 69 4.26 2.88 9.09
N GLY A 70 4.67 1.74 9.65
CA GLY A 70 4.61 0.45 8.97
C GLY A 70 3.19 0.11 8.52
N MET A 71 2.19 0.28 9.39
CA MET A 71 0.78 0.07 9.03
C MET A 71 0.33 0.95 7.87
N ASP A 72 0.59 2.27 7.91
CA ASP A 72 0.14 3.16 6.84
C ASP A 72 0.84 2.85 5.51
N VAL A 73 2.13 2.54 5.53
CA VAL A 73 2.85 2.16 4.31
C VAL A 73 2.32 0.84 3.74
N ALA A 74 2.11 -0.20 4.57
CA ALA A 74 1.52 -1.46 4.13
C ALA A 74 0.12 -1.28 3.52
N ARG A 75 -0.76 -0.52 4.19
CA ARG A 75 -2.08 -0.14 3.65
C ARG A 75 -1.96 0.56 2.29
N LYS A 76 -0.98 1.45 2.11
CA LYS A 76 -0.75 2.13 0.82
C LYS A 76 -0.25 1.16 -0.26
N TYR A 77 0.55 0.15 0.07
CA TYR A 77 0.94 -0.89 -0.90
C TYR A 77 -0.27 -1.73 -1.34
N LEU A 78 -1.21 -2.05 -0.44
CA LEU A 78 -2.48 -2.69 -0.80
C LEU A 78 -3.31 -1.78 -1.73
N GLN A 79 -3.42 -0.49 -1.40
CA GLN A 79 -4.08 0.50 -2.25
C GLN A 79 -3.46 0.55 -3.65
N MET A 80 -2.13 0.57 -3.73
CA MET A 80 -1.38 0.55 -4.98
C MET A 80 -1.63 -0.72 -5.79
N GLY A 81 -1.74 -1.88 -5.12
CA GLY A 81 -2.14 -3.14 -5.75
C GLY A 81 -3.51 -3.03 -6.42
N TYR A 82 -4.49 -2.47 -5.70
CA TYR A 82 -5.84 -2.26 -6.22
C TYR A 82 -5.85 -1.29 -7.41
N THR A 83 -5.27 -0.10 -7.27
CA THR A 83 -5.34 0.94 -8.31
C THR A 83 -4.56 0.56 -9.57
N ARG A 84 -3.40 -0.09 -9.44
CA ARG A 84 -2.60 -0.52 -10.58
C ARG A 84 -3.21 -1.72 -11.28
N SER A 85 -3.68 -2.73 -10.55
CA SER A 85 -4.39 -3.87 -11.15
C SER A 85 -5.62 -3.40 -11.92
N ARG A 86 -6.43 -2.51 -11.33
CA ARG A 86 -7.59 -1.93 -12.00
C ARG A 86 -7.21 -1.11 -13.24
N ARG A 87 -6.10 -0.36 -13.19
CA ARG A 87 -5.61 0.37 -14.37
C ARG A 87 -5.23 -0.60 -15.50
N TYR A 88 -4.56 -1.69 -15.18
CA TYR A 88 -4.16 -2.71 -16.16
C TYR A 88 -5.37 -3.49 -16.69
N ALA A 89 -6.40 -3.67 -15.87
CA ALA A 89 -7.67 -4.24 -16.33
C ALA A 89 -8.33 -3.39 -17.42
N MET A 90 -8.26 -2.06 -17.30
CA MET A 90 -8.93 -1.14 -18.22
C MET A 90 -8.04 -0.67 -19.39
N HIS A 91 -6.72 -0.82 -19.30
CA HIS A 91 -5.78 -0.25 -20.25
C HIS A 91 -4.62 -1.20 -20.53
N LYS A 92 -4.25 -1.37 -21.80
CA LYS A 92 -3.18 -2.26 -22.24
C LYS A 92 -1.85 -1.88 -21.58
N GLY A 93 -1.32 -2.77 -20.74
CA GLY A 93 -0.09 -2.53 -19.97
C GLY A 93 -0.17 -1.35 -19.01
N GLY A 94 -1.39 -0.96 -18.61
CA GLY A 94 -1.64 0.20 -17.75
C GLY A 94 -1.43 1.56 -18.43
N ASN A 95 -1.25 1.61 -19.76
CA ASN A 95 -1.10 2.87 -20.49
C ASN A 95 -2.46 3.51 -20.75
N LYS A 96 -2.75 4.64 -20.09
CA LYS A 96 -4.02 5.36 -20.20
C LYS A 96 -4.42 5.78 -21.62
N SER A 97 -3.47 5.92 -22.54
CA SER A 97 -3.78 6.21 -23.95
C SER A 97 -4.21 4.99 -24.77
N LYS A 98 -4.20 3.80 -24.17
CA LYS A 98 -4.57 2.53 -24.81
C LYS A 98 -5.65 1.81 -23.98
N PRO A 99 -6.88 2.36 -23.91
CA PRO A 99 -7.99 1.67 -23.27
C PRO A 99 -8.25 0.32 -23.97
N LEU A 100 -8.77 -0.64 -23.21
CA LEU A 100 -9.28 -1.90 -23.73
C LEU A 100 -10.79 -1.77 -23.94
N ASP A 101 -11.33 -2.44 -24.97
CA ASP A 101 -12.77 -2.47 -25.23
C ASP A 101 -13.53 -3.21 -24.12
N GLU A 102 -12.92 -4.27 -23.59
CA GLU A 102 -13.40 -5.03 -22.44
C GLU A 102 -12.32 -5.14 -21.37
N PRO A 103 -12.68 -5.13 -20.07
CA PRO A 103 -11.71 -5.29 -19.00
C PRO A 103 -10.99 -6.65 -19.05
N ASP A 104 -9.67 -6.65 -18.85
CA ASP A 104 -8.91 -7.89 -18.65
C ASP A 104 -9.43 -8.60 -17.38
N PRO A 105 -9.95 -9.84 -17.49
CA PRO A 105 -10.59 -10.52 -16.36
C PRO A 105 -9.58 -10.89 -15.26
N GLU A 106 -8.33 -11.21 -15.63
CA GLU A 106 -7.29 -11.58 -14.67
C GLU A 106 -6.88 -10.38 -13.82
N LYS A 107 -6.70 -9.22 -14.47
CA LYS A 107 -6.34 -7.97 -13.79
C LYS A 107 -7.52 -7.39 -13.01
N SER A 108 -8.74 -7.61 -13.48
CA SER A 108 -9.97 -7.26 -12.73
C SER A 108 -10.03 -8.06 -11.42
N ARG A 109 -9.82 -9.37 -11.48
CA ARG A 109 -9.80 -10.23 -10.29
C ARG A 109 -8.65 -9.90 -9.34
N ALA A 110 -7.46 -9.58 -9.87
CA ALA A 110 -6.36 -9.09 -9.04
C ALA A 110 -6.72 -7.78 -8.31
N ALA A 111 -7.44 -6.87 -8.97
CA ALA A 111 -7.87 -5.62 -8.34
C ALA A 111 -8.84 -5.86 -7.18
N GLU A 112 -9.79 -6.79 -7.33
CA GLU A 112 -10.73 -7.18 -6.27
C GLU A 112 -10.00 -7.72 -5.03
N ILE A 113 -9.03 -8.62 -5.24
CA ILE A 113 -8.22 -9.21 -4.16
C ILE A 113 -7.50 -8.12 -3.34
N PHE A 114 -6.82 -7.20 -4.02
CA PHE A 114 -6.17 -6.09 -3.31
C PHE A 114 -7.17 -5.14 -2.65
N TYR A 115 -8.33 -4.91 -3.27
CA TYR A 115 -9.37 -4.04 -2.73
C TYR A 115 -9.89 -4.57 -1.39
N GLU A 116 -10.16 -5.87 -1.29
CA GLU A 116 -10.63 -6.49 -0.04
C GLU A 116 -9.62 -6.26 1.10
N LYS A 117 -8.34 -6.54 0.87
CA LYS A 117 -7.28 -6.33 1.87
C LYS A 117 -7.04 -4.87 2.19
N TRP A 118 -7.07 -4.00 1.18
CA TRP A 118 -6.93 -2.56 1.36
C TRP A 118 -8.06 -2.00 2.22
N ARG A 119 -9.31 -2.41 1.98
CA ARG A 119 -10.47 -2.00 2.79
C ARG A 119 -10.33 -2.49 4.23
N ALA A 120 -10.01 -3.77 4.43
CA ALA A 120 -9.76 -4.31 5.75
C ALA A 120 -8.70 -3.49 6.52
N ALA A 121 -7.55 -3.21 5.91
CA ALA A 121 -6.49 -2.41 6.54
C ALA A 121 -6.87 -0.92 6.74
N ALA A 122 -7.69 -0.35 5.86
CA ALA A 122 -8.11 1.05 5.95
C ALA A 122 -9.21 1.28 6.99
N GLU A 123 -9.98 0.25 7.31
CA GLU A 123 -11.09 0.27 8.28
C GLU A 123 -10.72 -0.35 9.63
N ASP A 124 -9.51 -0.89 9.75
CA ASP A 124 -8.98 -1.45 10.99
C ASP A 124 -9.00 -0.40 12.12
N ASP A 125 -9.64 -0.76 13.24
CA ASP A 125 -9.87 0.15 14.36
C ASP A 125 -8.55 0.65 14.98
N GLU A 126 -7.54 -0.23 15.04
CA GLU A 126 -6.23 0.10 15.59
C GLU A 126 -5.46 1.06 14.67
N TYR A 127 -5.51 0.83 13.35
CA TYR A 127 -5.00 1.76 12.36
C TYR A 127 -5.64 3.14 12.51
N LEU A 128 -6.96 3.21 12.61
CA LEU A 128 -7.69 4.47 12.75
C LEU A 128 -7.33 5.20 14.05
N ARG A 129 -7.20 4.46 15.16
CA ARG A 129 -6.77 5.00 16.46
C ARG A 129 -5.35 5.59 16.38
N LEU A 130 -4.38 4.79 15.93
CA LEU A 130 -2.98 5.18 15.83
C LEU A 130 -2.77 6.33 14.84
N LYS A 131 -3.49 6.34 13.71
CA LYS A 131 -3.50 7.45 12.77
C LYS A 131 -3.95 8.76 13.42
N GLY A 132 -5.03 8.70 14.20
CA GLY A 132 -5.52 9.86 14.94
C GLY A 132 -4.51 10.37 15.96
N GLU A 133 -3.85 9.48 16.69
CA GLU A 133 -2.76 9.83 17.62
C GLU A 133 -1.58 10.48 16.92
N PHE A 134 -1.11 9.88 15.82
CA PHE A 134 -0.01 10.40 15.03
C PHE A 134 -0.31 11.80 14.49
N GLN A 135 -1.51 12.02 13.98
CA GLN A 135 -1.94 13.35 13.49
C GLN A 135 -2.02 14.39 14.60
N ARG A 136 -2.48 14.02 15.81
CA ARG A 136 -2.52 14.93 16.96
C ARG A 136 -1.14 15.34 17.44
N ARG A 137 -0.17 14.41 17.46
CA ARG A 137 1.22 14.69 17.86
C ARG A 137 1.96 15.66 16.93
N ARG A 138 1.43 15.90 15.72
CA ARG A 138 2.03 16.77 14.69
C ARG A 138 1.26 18.05 14.42
N ARG A 139 0.19 18.31 15.20
CA ARG A 139 -0.46 19.64 15.26
C ARG A 139 0.30 20.53 16.23
#